data_AF-A0A9D8LFZ0-F1
#
_entry.id   AF-A0A9D8LFZ0-F1
#
_cell.length_a   1.000
_cell.length_b   1.000
_cell.length_c   1.000
_cell.angle_alpha   90.00
_cell.angle_beta   90.00
_cell.angle_gamma   90.00
#
_symmetry.space_group_name_H-M   'P 1'
#
loop_
_entity.id
_entity.type
_entity.pdbx_description
1 polymer ?
#
loop_
_entity_poly.entity_id
_entity_poly.type
_entity_poly.pdbx_seq_one_letter_code
_entity_poly.pdbx_strand_id
1 'polypeptide(L)'
;AGASGAPRTLVLALIAEQSDIAALLLAQSPVLGEADLVDAAAIGDGLAQRAIAQRPHLPLGVAAALAEVGVEEALLALLANPTAEIPEFSLERIFEREGESGAVREALLARLDLPTGLRQAIAAKVSDALAAFVTGCGWLTEERSARLAREATERVAVALAAGGEESDAPAIVECLRETGRLTPGVILRSLLSGEPALAEAAFATLSELPLGRVRALLWDRNGSGLKALYRRAAMPAVLLPAFAAVVAALKRGGYAAASGASGINRALLAEVLIACDGLEGAETHALMALLRRLDAEAAREEARGLADSLADDAALALLVEADPQFLVELELGDLREVA
;
A
#
# COMPACT_ATOMS: atom_id res chain seq x y z
N ALA A 1 -38.91 12.79 10.11
CA ALA A 1 -37.52 12.99 10.56
C ALA A 1 -36.86 14.20 9.91
N GLY A 2 -36.83 14.31 8.58
CA GLY A 2 -36.12 15.41 7.87
C GLY A 2 -36.78 16.79 7.80
N ALA A 3 -37.72 17.14 8.68
CA ALA A 3 -38.40 18.44 8.63
C ALA A 3 -37.54 19.54 9.28
N SER A 4 -37.19 20.59 8.53
CA SER A 4 -36.37 21.71 9.01
C SER A 4 -37.02 22.58 10.09
N GLY A 5 -38.36 22.56 10.19
CA GLY A 5 -39.13 23.27 11.22
C GLY A 5 -39.40 22.46 12.49
N ALA A 6 -38.79 21.27 12.66
CA ALA A 6 -39.01 20.45 13.85
C ALA A 6 -38.47 21.16 15.10
N PRO A 7 -39.24 21.23 16.22
CA PRO A 7 -38.74 21.83 17.45
C PRO A 7 -37.51 21.08 17.98
N ARG A 8 -36.36 21.76 18.06
CA ARG A 8 -35.07 21.15 18.46
C ARG A 8 -35.17 20.36 19.77
N THR A 9 -35.87 20.91 20.76
CA THR A 9 -36.06 20.24 22.07
C THR A 9 -36.75 18.89 21.95
N LEU A 10 -37.74 18.75 21.05
CA LEU A 10 -38.42 17.48 20.83
C LEU A 10 -37.51 16.47 20.10
N VAL A 11 -36.73 16.94 19.12
CA VAL A 11 -35.76 16.08 18.43
C VAL A 11 -34.72 15.54 19.42
N LEU A 12 -34.16 16.40 20.28
CA LEU A 12 -33.19 16.00 21.30
C LEU A 12 -33.78 15.04 22.33
N ALA A 13 -35.04 15.21 22.73
CA ALA A 13 -35.71 14.26 23.61
C ALA A 13 -35.88 12.89 22.93
N LEU A 14 -36.29 12.87 21.66
CA LEU A 14 -36.55 11.63 20.93
C LEU A 14 -35.29 10.83 20.60
N ILE A 15 -34.12 11.48 20.40
CA ILE A 15 -32.86 10.75 20.19
C ILE A 15 -32.34 10.07 21.48
N ALA A 16 -32.84 10.47 22.65
CA ALA A 16 -32.48 9.88 23.93
C ALA A 16 -33.40 8.71 24.34
N GLU A 17 -34.39 8.37 23.51
CA GLU A 17 -35.38 7.33 23.78
C GLU A 17 -35.00 6.00 23.10
N GLN A 18 -35.93 5.35 22.40
CA GLN A 18 -35.71 4.06 21.75
C GLN A 18 -34.76 4.18 20.55
N SER A 19 -33.80 3.24 20.44
CA SER A 19 -32.75 3.23 19.42
C SER A 19 -33.27 3.34 17.99
N ASP A 20 -34.37 2.65 17.65
CA ASP A 20 -34.92 2.67 16.28
C ASP A 20 -35.44 4.06 15.89
N ILE A 21 -36.04 4.78 16.85
CA ILE A 21 -36.56 6.14 16.64
C ILE A 21 -35.39 7.13 16.58
N ALA A 22 -34.42 6.97 17.48
CA ALA A 22 -33.21 7.78 17.51
C ALA A 22 -32.44 7.67 16.20
N ALA A 23 -32.26 6.45 15.66
CA ALA A 23 -31.56 6.20 14.40
C ALA A 23 -32.18 6.95 13.22
N LEU A 24 -33.52 6.96 13.10
CA LEU A 24 -34.21 7.71 12.04
C LEU A 24 -33.96 9.22 12.10
N LEU A 25 -33.92 9.78 13.32
CA LEU A 25 -33.65 11.20 13.53
C LEU A 25 -32.18 11.52 13.32
N LEU A 26 -31.27 10.69 13.84
CA LEU A 26 -29.83 10.83 13.67
C LEU A 26 -29.40 10.71 12.21
N ALA A 27 -30.07 9.89 11.39
CA ALA A 27 -29.72 9.77 9.97
C ALA A 27 -30.16 10.95 9.10
N GLN A 28 -31.23 11.68 9.49
CA GLN A 28 -31.90 12.60 8.56
C GLN A 28 -32.22 13.98 9.12
N SER A 29 -32.23 14.18 10.44
CA SER A 29 -32.67 15.46 10.99
C SER A 29 -31.65 16.56 10.69
N PRO A 30 -32.06 17.67 10.04
CA PRO A 30 -31.21 18.82 9.78
C PRO A 30 -31.07 19.75 11.00
N VAL A 31 -31.86 19.51 12.06
CA VAL A 31 -31.88 20.34 13.28
C VAL A 31 -30.74 19.96 14.25
N LEU A 32 -30.14 18.79 14.06
CA LEU A 32 -29.01 18.30 14.84
C LEU A 32 -27.72 18.98 14.37
N GLY A 33 -27.02 19.62 15.31
CA GLY A 33 -25.70 20.19 15.07
C GLY A 33 -24.60 19.15 15.20
N GLU A 34 -23.38 19.54 14.85
CA GLU A 34 -22.19 18.70 14.99
C GLU A 34 -22.00 18.19 16.42
N ALA A 35 -22.11 19.06 17.43
CA ALA A 35 -22.00 18.66 18.84
C ALA A 35 -23.03 17.59 19.23
N ASP A 36 -24.28 17.73 18.78
CA ASP A 36 -25.33 16.76 19.07
C ASP A 36 -25.01 15.38 18.46
N LEU A 37 -24.43 15.37 17.25
CA LEU A 37 -24.01 14.14 16.57
C LEU A 37 -22.77 13.51 17.20
N VAL A 38 -21.82 14.31 17.68
CA VAL A 38 -20.65 13.80 18.41
C VAL A 38 -21.09 13.16 19.73
N ASP A 39 -21.95 13.83 20.50
CA ASP A 39 -22.47 13.29 21.76
C ASP A 39 -23.26 11.99 21.51
N ALA A 40 -24.09 11.97 20.47
CA ALA A 40 -24.84 10.77 20.07
C ALA A 40 -23.92 9.64 19.57
N ALA A 41 -22.81 9.93 18.89
CA ALA A 41 -21.83 8.92 18.49
C ALA A 41 -21.08 8.34 19.71
N ALA A 42 -20.83 9.17 20.73
CA ALA A 42 -20.12 8.77 21.94
C ALA A 42 -20.96 7.91 22.91
N ILE A 43 -22.24 8.24 23.07
CA ILE A 43 -23.12 7.61 24.06
C ILE A 43 -24.07 6.59 23.42
N GLY A 44 -24.38 6.77 22.13
CA GLY A 44 -25.33 5.94 21.40
C GLY A 44 -24.84 4.52 21.15
N ASP A 45 -25.79 3.64 20.85
CA ASP A 45 -25.52 2.26 20.47
C ASP A 45 -25.06 2.15 18.99
N GLY A 46 -24.76 0.93 18.54
CA GLY A 46 -24.32 0.69 17.17
C GLY A 46 -25.32 1.13 16.10
N LEU A 47 -26.63 1.10 16.38
CA LEU A 47 -27.65 1.60 15.46
C LEU A 47 -27.57 3.11 15.31
N ALA A 48 -27.42 3.84 16.42
CA ALA A 48 -27.21 5.28 16.41
C ALA A 48 -25.93 5.66 15.65
N GLN A 49 -24.80 5.03 15.97
CA GLN A 49 -23.52 5.31 15.31
C GLN A 49 -23.58 5.04 13.80
N ARG A 50 -24.18 3.92 13.38
CA ARG A 50 -24.37 3.58 11.97
C ARG A 50 -25.28 4.58 11.26
N ALA A 51 -26.36 5.02 11.90
CA ALA A 51 -27.25 6.03 11.36
C ALA A 51 -26.54 7.37 11.14
N ILE A 52 -25.68 7.77 12.08
CA ILE A 52 -24.83 8.96 11.96
C ILE A 52 -23.82 8.81 10.82
N ALA A 53 -23.12 7.67 10.74
CA ALA A 53 -22.11 7.38 9.73
C ALA A 53 -22.64 7.45 8.29
N GLN A 54 -23.92 7.12 8.08
CA GLN A 54 -24.58 7.14 6.77
C GLN A 54 -25.10 8.52 6.35
N ARG A 55 -24.96 9.57 7.19
CA ARG A 55 -25.44 10.91 6.84
C ARG A 55 -24.64 11.46 5.63
N PRO A 56 -25.32 12.12 4.68
CA PRO A 56 -24.60 12.85 3.64
C PRO A 56 -23.85 14.04 4.23
N HIS A 57 -22.68 14.36 3.68
CA HIS A 57 -21.85 15.50 4.09
C HIS A 57 -21.57 15.53 5.60
N LEU A 58 -21.12 14.39 6.13
CA LEU A 58 -20.83 14.24 7.55
C LEU A 58 -19.71 15.22 7.97
N PRO A 59 -19.87 16.03 9.03
CA PRO A 59 -18.81 16.91 9.50
C PRO A 59 -17.57 16.13 9.95
N LEU A 60 -16.39 16.70 9.71
CA LEU A 60 -15.10 16.08 10.02
C LEU A 60 -14.99 15.67 11.51
N GLY A 61 -15.49 16.49 12.43
CA GLY A 61 -15.45 16.18 13.86
C GLY A 61 -16.32 14.98 14.24
N VAL A 62 -17.44 14.77 13.55
CA VAL A 62 -18.29 13.58 13.74
C VAL A 62 -17.61 12.33 13.18
N ALA A 63 -16.98 12.43 12.00
CA ALA A 63 -16.20 11.33 11.43
C ALA A 63 -15.04 10.93 12.36
N ALA A 64 -14.33 11.90 12.93
CA ALA A 64 -13.27 11.65 13.90
C ALA A 64 -13.79 11.01 15.20
N ALA A 65 -14.95 11.45 15.70
CA ALA A 65 -15.59 10.83 16.86
C ALA A 65 -15.96 9.36 16.59
N LEU A 66 -16.56 9.08 15.42
CA LEU A 66 -16.86 7.70 15.00
C LEU A 66 -15.59 6.86 14.84
N ALA A 67 -14.51 7.41 14.30
CA ALA A 67 -13.22 6.72 14.21
C ALA A 67 -12.69 6.30 15.60
N GLU A 68 -12.89 7.14 16.63
CA GLU A 68 -12.42 6.87 17.99
C GLU A 68 -13.25 5.83 18.74
N VAL A 69 -14.59 5.90 18.66
CA VAL A 69 -15.49 5.10 19.52
C VAL A 69 -16.48 4.20 18.77
N GLY A 70 -16.54 4.33 17.45
CA GLY A 70 -17.50 3.60 16.62
C GLY A 70 -17.29 2.09 16.68
N VAL A 71 -18.40 1.34 16.67
CA VAL A 71 -18.40 -0.11 16.45
C VAL A 71 -18.08 -0.44 14.99
N GLU A 72 -17.65 -1.68 14.73
CA GLU A 72 -17.22 -2.13 13.40
C GLU A 72 -18.27 -1.82 12.31
N GLU A 73 -19.56 -2.11 12.55
CA GLU A 73 -20.62 -1.87 11.56
C GLU A 73 -20.81 -0.38 11.24
N ALA A 74 -20.58 0.50 12.22
CA ALA A 74 -20.65 1.94 12.02
C ALA A 74 -19.43 2.45 11.25
N LEU A 75 -18.24 1.91 11.52
CA LEU A 75 -17.02 2.22 10.79
C LEU A 75 -17.10 1.76 9.33
N LEU A 76 -17.63 0.56 9.07
CA LEU A 76 -17.90 0.09 7.70
C LEU A 76 -18.86 1.02 6.97
N ALA A 77 -19.92 1.48 7.64
CA ALA A 77 -20.86 2.43 7.07
C ALA A 77 -20.22 3.80 6.80
N LEU A 78 -19.32 4.27 7.68
CA LEU A 78 -18.57 5.51 7.51
C LEU A 78 -17.62 5.44 6.31
N LEU A 79 -16.83 4.35 6.22
CA LEU A 79 -15.88 4.14 5.14
C LEU A 79 -16.57 4.00 3.77
N ALA A 80 -17.74 3.35 3.73
CA ALA A 80 -18.57 3.20 2.55
C ALA A 80 -19.36 4.47 2.18
N ASN A 81 -19.32 5.53 3.00
CA ASN A 81 -20.02 6.77 2.71
C ASN A 81 -19.19 7.63 1.72
N PRO A 82 -19.64 7.78 0.45
CA PRO A 82 -18.87 8.49 -0.58
C PRO A 82 -18.79 10.00 -0.34
N THR A 83 -19.66 10.54 0.51
CA THR A 83 -19.70 11.97 0.83
C THR A 83 -18.99 12.32 2.14
N ALA A 84 -18.51 11.30 2.88
CA ALA A 84 -17.76 11.50 4.10
C ALA A 84 -16.30 11.80 3.77
N GLU A 85 -15.90 13.03 4.03
CA GLU A 85 -14.50 13.42 4.12
C GLU A 85 -13.98 12.91 5.47
N ILE A 86 -13.01 11.99 5.45
CA ILE A 86 -12.45 11.39 6.65
C ILE A 86 -11.00 11.88 6.76
N PRO A 87 -10.64 12.61 7.83
CA PRO A 87 -9.25 13.03 8.01
C PRO A 87 -8.30 11.83 8.05
N GLU A 88 -7.07 12.01 7.55
CA GLU A 88 -6.02 10.97 7.54
C GLU A 88 -5.82 10.32 8.93
N PHE A 89 -5.65 11.14 9.97
CA PHE A 89 -5.51 10.64 11.35
C PHE A 89 -6.70 9.79 11.82
N SER A 90 -7.89 10.01 11.26
CA SER A 90 -9.09 9.23 11.58
C SER A 90 -9.08 7.88 10.85
N LEU A 91 -8.58 7.83 9.60
CA LEU A 91 -8.36 6.56 8.89
C LEU A 91 -7.30 5.71 9.60
N GLU A 92 -6.20 6.33 10.04
CA GLU A 92 -5.17 5.68 10.85
C GLU A 92 -5.77 5.13 12.14
N ARG A 93 -6.56 5.94 12.85
CA ARG A 93 -7.23 5.53 14.09
C ARG A 93 -8.17 4.33 13.88
N ILE A 94 -8.94 4.32 12.80
CA ILE A 94 -9.79 3.17 12.44
C ILE A 94 -8.95 1.92 12.24
N PHE A 95 -7.83 2.03 11.51
CA PHE A 95 -6.94 0.90 11.25
C PHE A 95 -6.23 0.41 12.53
N GLU A 96 -5.84 1.29 13.44
CA GLU A 96 -5.26 0.90 14.73
C GLU A 96 -6.23 0.07 15.58
N ARG A 97 -7.52 0.43 15.57
CA ARG A 97 -8.55 -0.24 16.37
C ARG A 97 -9.03 -1.55 15.73
N GLU A 98 -9.41 -1.47 14.46
CA GLU A 98 -10.13 -2.53 13.74
C GLU A 98 -9.32 -3.13 12.59
N GLY A 99 -7.99 -2.91 12.57
CA GLY A 99 -7.10 -3.41 11.52
C GLY A 99 -7.02 -4.93 11.41
N GLU A 100 -7.54 -5.68 12.39
CA GLU A 100 -7.71 -7.14 12.32
C GLU A 100 -8.93 -7.57 11.48
N SER A 101 -9.95 -6.72 11.37
CA SER A 101 -11.14 -7.01 10.56
C SER A 101 -10.78 -6.96 9.06
N GLY A 102 -11.08 -8.06 8.37
CA GLY A 102 -10.94 -8.14 6.91
C GLY A 102 -11.85 -7.15 6.20
N ALA A 103 -13.09 -6.99 6.68
CA ALA A 103 -14.06 -6.08 6.11
C ALA A 103 -13.62 -4.62 6.24
N VAL A 104 -13.04 -4.24 7.39
CA VAL A 104 -12.52 -2.87 7.58
C VAL A 104 -11.33 -2.60 6.68
N ARG A 105 -10.38 -3.55 6.56
CA ARG A 105 -9.25 -3.41 5.62
C ARG A 105 -9.71 -3.25 4.18
N GLU A 106 -10.69 -4.03 3.74
CA GLU A 106 -11.27 -3.91 2.40
C GLU A 106 -11.94 -2.56 2.18
N ALA A 107 -12.76 -2.11 3.15
CA ALA A 107 -13.43 -0.82 3.09
C ALA A 107 -12.44 0.36 3.06
N LEU A 108 -11.33 0.29 3.82
CA LEU A 108 -10.24 1.27 3.76
C LEU A 108 -9.59 1.28 2.36
N LEU A 109 -9.24 0.12 1.82
CA LEU A 109 -8.57 0.02 0.51
C LEU A 109 -9.43 0.49 -0.66
N ALA A 110 -10.76 0.37 -0.55
CA ALA A 110 -11.72 0.86 -1.53
C ALA A 110 -11.78 2.39 -1.62
N ARG A 111 -11.26 3.11 -0.61
CA ARG A 111 -11.21 4.57 -0.63
C ARG A 111 -10.09 5.08 -1.53
N LEU A 112 -10.39 6.12 -2.30
CA LEU A 112 -9.43 6.78 -3.18
C LEU A 112 -8.47 7.70 -2.41
N ASP A 113 -8.95 8.32 -1.34
CA ASP A 113 -8.21 9.25 -0.47
C ASP A 113 -7.36 8.54 0.61
N LEU A 114 -7.25 7.20 0.56
CA LEU A 114 -6.45 6.44 1.52
C LEU A 114 -4.95 6.74 1.34
N PRO A 115 -4.27 7.25 2.38
CA PRO A 115 -2.83 7.55 2.33
C PRO A 115 -2.00 6.32 1.97
N THR A 116 -0.94 6.52 1.19
CA THR A 116 -0.06 5.44 0.73
C THR A 116 0.70 4.75 1.86
N GLY A 117 1.08 5.49 2.91
CA GLY A 117 1.61 4.91 4.15
C GLY A 117 0.63 3.91 4.77
N LEU A 118 -0.65 4.27 4.84
CA LEU A 118 -1.70 3.39 5.38
C LEU A 118 -1.99 2.20 4.46
N ARG A 119 -1.94 2.37 3.13
CA ARG A 119 -1.98 1.24 2.17
C ARG A 119 -0.86 0.23 2.44
N GLN A 120 0.36 0.71 2.71
CA GLN A 120 1.49 -0.14 3.06
C GLN A 120 1.29 -0.86 4.40
N ALA A 121 0.76 -0.18 5.40
CA ALA A 121 0.47 -0.78 6.71
C ALA A 121 -0.61 -1.88 6.59
N ILE A 122 -1.68 -1.65 5.81
CA ILE A 122 -2.70 -2.65 5.52
C ILE A 122 -2.09 -3.85 4.78
N ALA A 123 -1.24 -3.62 3.77
CA ALA A 123 -0.58 -4.70 3.03
C ALA A 123 0.30 -5.58 3.93
N ALA A 124 1.03 -4.97 4.87
CA ALA A 124 1.80 -5.70 5.88
C ALA A 124 0.89 -6.56 6.76
N LYS A 125 -0.24 -6.00 7.23
CA LYS A 125 -1.21 -6.71 8.08
C LYS A 125 -1.85 -7.90 7.38
N VAL A 126 -2.27 -7.72 6.13
CA VAL A 126 -2.82 -8.79 5.30
C VAL A 126 -1.77 -9.88 5.08
N SER A 127 -0.53 -9.49 4.78
CA SER A 127 0.57 -10.45 4.58
C SER A 127 0.84 -11.29 5.83
N ASP A 128 0.84 -10.66 7.01
CA ASP A 128 1.03 -11.36 8.29
C ASP A 128 -0.15 -12.31 8.60
N ALA A 129 -1.39 -11.86 8.39
CA ALA A 129 -2.58 -12.68 8.59
C ALA A 129 -2.59 -13.92 7.69
N LEU A 130 -2.22 -13.77 6.41
CA LEU A 130 -2.10 -14.88 5.47
C LEU A 130 -0.96 -15.83 5.85
N ALA A 131 0.19 -15.31 6.31
CA ALA A 131 1.28 -16.15 6.80
C ALA A 131 0.86 -16.97 8.03
N ALA A 132 0.16 -16.35 8.99
CA ALA A 132 -0.36 -17.03 10.16
C ALA A 132 -1.37 -18.13 9.78
N PHE A 133 -2.28 -17.85 8.85
CA PHE A 133 -3.25 -18.81 8.34
C PHE A 133 -2.58 -20.03 7.71
N VAL A 134 -1.67 -19.80 6.76
CA VAL A 134 -0.98 -20.87 6.02
C VAL A 134 -0.09 -21.72 6.94
N THR A 135 0.53 -21.11 7.94
CA THR A 135 1.27 -21.85 8.99
C THR A 135 0.34 -22.64 9.89
N GLY A 136 -0.81 -22.07 10.29
CA GLY A 136 -1.83 -22.77 11.08
C GLY A 136 -2.43 -23.99 10.37
N CYS A 137 -2.54 -23.92 9.04
CA CYS A 137 -2.94 -25.06 8.21
C CYS A 137 -1.85 -26.13 8.04
N GLY A 138 -0.62 -25.88 8.49
CA GLY A 138 0.52 -26.78 8.31
C GLY A 138 1.02 -26.88 6.87
N TRP A 139 0.62 -25.95 5.98
CA TRP A 139 1.00 -25.98 4.57
C TRP A 139 2.44 -25.50 4.34
N LEU A 140 2.90 -24.56 5.16
CA LEU A 140 4.26 -24.03 5.12
C LEU A 140 4.85 -23.94 6.53
N THR A 141 6.18 -24.02 6.61
CA THR A 141 6.92 -23.73 7.84
C THR A 141 6.79 -22.25 8.21
N GLU A 142 6.86 -21.94 9.49
CA GLU A 142 6.83 -20.55 10.00
C GLU A 142 7.87 -19.66 9.31
N GLU A 143 9.11 -20.15 9.17
CA GLU A 143 10.19 -19.43 8.50
C GLU A 143 9.84 -19.10 7.03
N ARG A 144 9.20 -20.04 6.32
CA ARG A 144 8.82 -19.85 4.92
C ARG A 144 7.64 -18.89 4.78
N SER A 145 6.64 -18.99 5.65
CA SER A 145 5.49 -18.08 5.67
C SER A 145 5.91 -16.65 5.99
N ALA A 146 6.70 -16.44 7.06
CA ALA A 146 7.21 -15.13 7.45
C ALA A 146 8.05 -14.49 6.34
N ARG A 147 8.86 -15.30 5.65
CA ARG A 147 9.64 -14.85 4.49
C ARG A 147 8.75 -14.39 3.34
N LEU A 148 7.72 -15.16 2.97
CA LEU A 148 6.80 -14.79 1.90
C LEU A 148 6.01 -13.52 2.23
N ALA A 149 5.54 -13.38 3.48
CA ALA A 149 4.86 -12.15 3.93
C ALA A 149 5.76 -10.93 3.82
N ARG A 150 7.03 -11.05 4.25
CA ARG A 150 8.01 -9.98 4.08
C ARG A 150 8.23 -9.64 2.62
N GLU A 151 8.50 -10.63 1.77
CA GLU A 151 8.74 -10.42 0.33
C GLU A 151 7.53 -9.74 -0.35
N ALA A 152 6.30 -10.16 -0.02
CA ALA A 152 5.09 -9.52 -0.52
C ALA A 152 4.95 -8.07 -0.05
N THR A 153 5.17 -7.81 1.24
CA THR A 153 5.11 -6.46 1.82
C THR A 153 6.16 -5.53 1.21
N GLU A 154 7.37 -6.04 0.96
CA GLU A 154 8.45 -5.28 0.35
C GLU A 154 8.19 -4.98 -1.13
N ARG A 155 7.52 -5.87 -1.88
CA ARG A 155 7.07 -5.57 -3.26
C ARG A 155 6.03 -4.46 -3.28
N VAL A 156 5.05 -4.50 -2.38
CA VAL A 156 4.02 -3.45 -2.27
C VAL A 156 4.67 -2.10 -1.95
N ALA A 157 5.64 -2.05 -1.03
CA ALA A 157 6.36 -0.83 -0.72
C ALA A 157 7.05 -0.20 -1.94
N VAL A 158 7.75 -1.03 -2.75
CA VAL A 158 8.42 -0.54 -3.96
C VAL A 158 7.40 -0.05 -5.00
N ALA A 159 6.30 -0.79 -5.19
CA ALA A 159 5.26 -0.42 -6.14
C ALA A 159 4.55 0.89 -5.74
N LEU A 160 4.20 1.06 -4.46
CA LEU A 160 3.58 2.28 -3.96
C LEU A 160 4.54 3.49 -4.01
N ALA A 161 5.84 3.25 -3.91
CA ALA A 161 6.86 4.30 -3.95
C ALA A 161 7.33 4.64 -5.38
N ALA A 162 6.87 3.92 -6.40
CA ALA A 162 7.18 4.27 -7.79
C ALA A 162 6.58 5.64 -8.17
N GLY A 163 7.03 6.24 -9.27
CA GLY A 163 6.45 7.50 -9.79
C GLY A 163 7.34 8.75 -9.76
N GLY A 164 8.63 8.61 -9.41
CA GLY A 164 9.61 9.69 -9.62
C GLY A 164 9.49 10.86 -8.64
N GLU A 165 9.32 12.09 -9.15
CA GLU A 165 9.34 13.32 -8.33
C GLU A 165 8.06 13.54 -7.50
N GLU A 166 6.92 13.01 -7.96
CA GLU A 166 5.64 13.02 -7.23
C GLU A 166 5.46 11.77 -6.36
N SER A 167 6.54 11.01 -6.14
CA SER A 167 6.50 9.77 -5.37
C SER A 167 6.21 10.00 -3.88
N ASP A 168 5.32 9.16 -3.33
CA ASP A 168 5.03 9.05 -1.90
C ASP A 168 6.08 8.23 -1.12
N ALA A 169 7.26 8.01 -1.70
CA ALA A 169 8.36 7.28 -1.06
C ALA A 169 8.67 7.74 0.38
N PRO A 170 8.66 9.04 0.74
CA PRO A 170 8.88 9.46 2.12
C PRO A 170 7.86 8.90 3.12
N ALA A 171 6.57 8.92 2.78
CA ALA A 171 5.50 8.40 3.64
C ALA A 171 5.61 6.88 3.83
N ILE A 172 5.95 6.17 2.77
CA ILE A 172 6.15 4.71 2.80
C ILE A 172 7.38 4.35 3.64
N VAL A 173 8.49 5.08 3.50
CA VAL A 173 9.70 4.87 4.30
C VAL A 173 9.43 5.13 5.79
N GLU A 174 8.65 6.16 6.12
CA GLU A 174 8.26 6.43 7.49
C GLU A 174 7.42 5.29 8.07
N CYS A 175 6.39 4.83 7.36
CA CYS A 175 5.61 3.65 7.74
C CYS A 175 6.48 2.39 7.94
N LEU A 176 7.41 2.12 7.02
CA LEU A 176 8.35 1.00 7.14
C LEU A 176 9.29 1.16 8.35
N ARG A 177 9.66 2.39 8.70
CA ARG A 177 10.53 2.69 9.85
C ARG A 177 9.78 2.46 11.16
N GLU A 178 8.58 3.00 11.30
CA GLU A 178 7.73 2.85 12.49
C GLU A 178 7.38 1.38 12.76
N THR A 179 7.16 0.60 11.69
CA THR A 179 6.85 -0.83 11.77
C THR A 179 8.09 -1.73 11.88
N GLY A 180 9.31 -1.17 11.86
CA GLY A 180 10.55 -1.95 11.90
C GLY A 180 10.82 -2.80 10.65
N ARG A 181 10.17 -2.48 9.53
CA ARG A 181 10.25 -3.18 8.23
C ARG A 181 11.16 -2.49 7.21
N LEU A 182 11.78 -1.36 7.56
CA LEU A 182 12.78 -0.71 6.73
C LEU A 182 14.10 -1.50 6.76
N THR A 183 14.23 -2.48 5.87
CA THR A 183 15.42 -3.35 5.78
C THR A 183 16.36 -2.96 4.65
N PRO A 184 17.66 -3.31 4.73
CA PRO A 184 18.55 -3.19 3.57
C PRO A 184 18.07 -3.97 2.34
N GLY A 185 17.28 -5.04 2.55
CA GLY A 185 16.68 -5.84 1.49
C GLY A 185 15.64 -5.08 0.68
N VAL A 186 14.74 -4.33 1.32
CA VAL A 186 13.74 -3.52 0.61
C VAL A 186 14.37 -2.36 -0.15
N ILE A 187 15.42 -1.74 0.41
CA ILE A 187 16.20 -0.68 -0.26
C ILE A 187 16.90 -1.25 -1.50
N LEU A 188 17.52 -2.43 -1.38
CA LEU A 188 18.15 -3.11 -2.52
C LEU A 188 17.11 -3.50 -3.58
N ARG A 189 15.94 -4.02 -3.16
CA ARG A 189 14.84 -4.36 -4.08
C ARG A 189 14.41 -3.13 -4.90
N SER A 190 14.22 -1.99 -4.27
CA SER A 190 13.87 -0.74 -4.97
C SER A 190 14.86 -0.41 -6.10
N LEU A 191 16.16 -0.50 -5.84
CA LEU A 191 17.17 -0.31 -6.89
C LEU A 191 17.11 -1.39 -7.96
N LEU A 192 16.96 -2.67 -7.58
CA LEU A 192 16.86 -3.80 -8.51
C LEU A 192 15.58 -3.78 -9.35
N SER A 193 14.54 -3.10 -8.89
CA SER A 193 13.31 -2.84 -9.65
C SER A 193 13.46 -1.72 -10.67
N GLY A 194 14.55 -0.95 -10.62
CA GLY A 194 14.71 0.26 -11.44
C GLY A 194 13.93 1.46 -10.90
N GLU A 195 13.34 1.35 -9.70
CA GLU A 195 12.53 2.37 -9.05
C GLU A 195 13.25 2.91 -7.80
N PRO A 196 14.19 3.86 -7.93
CA PRO A 196 15.07 4.25 -6.83
C PRO A 196 14.42 5.18 -5.81
N ALA A 197 13.18 5.64 -6.01
CA ALA A 197 12.54 6.62 -5.14
C ALA A 197 12.50 6.16 -3.67
N LEU A 198 12.11 4.91 -3.43
CA LEU A 198 12.12 4.31 -2.08
C LEU A 198 13.54 4.26 -1.51
N ALA A 199 14.53 3.83 -2.30
CA ALA A 199 15.92 3.76 -1.86
C ALA A 199 16.50 5.14 -1.51
N GLU A 200 16.22 6.17 -2.32
CA GLU A 200 16.64 7.55 -2.06
C GLU A 200 16.01 8.12 -0.79
N ALA A 201 14.70 7.92 -0.60
CA ALA A 201 14.00 8.33 0.61
C ALA A 201 14.49 7.59 1.86
N ALA A 202 14.76 6.28 1.74
CA ALA A 202 15.33 5.47 2.81
C ALA A 202 16.73 5.97 3.20
N PHE A 203 17.60 6.24 2.23
CA PHE A 203 18.92 6.80 2.50
C PHE A 203 18.84 8.22 3.09
N ALA A 204 17.90 9.06 2.67
CA ALA A 204 17.69 10.38 3.28
C ALA A 204 17.31 10.27 4.76
N THR A 205 16.39 9.37 5.08
CA THR A 205 15.94 9.09 6.45
C THR A 205 17.06 8.51 7.29
N LEU A 206 17.73 7.44 6.83
CA LEU A 206 18.77 6.74 7.60
C LEU A 206 20.07 7.54 7.75
N SER A 207 20.39 8.41 6.80
CA SER A 207 21.61 9.24 6.88
C SER A 207 21.36 10.64 7.44
N GLU A 208 20.11 11.01 7.71
CA GLU A 208 19.72 12.38 8.10
C GLU A 208 20.32 13.44 7.16
N LEU A 209 20.23 13.19 5.85
CA LEU A 209 20.70 14.11 4.82
C LEU A 209 19.53 14.54 3.93
N PRO A 210 19.53 15.79 3.43
CA PRO A 210 18.55 16.24 2.46
C PRO A 210 18.54 15.35 1.21
N LEU A 211 17.35 15.07 0.66
CA LEU A 211 17.17 14.17 -0.49
C LEU A 211 18.07 14.52 -1.69
N GLY A 212 18.20 15.81 -2.02
CA GLY A 212 19.08 16.27 -3.11
C GLY A 212 20.55 15.92 -2.89
N ARG A 213 21.03 15.92 -1.63
CA ARG A 213 22.40 15.51 -1.29
C ARG A 213 22.57 13.99 -1.38
N VAL A 214 21.56 13.24 -0.96
CA VAL A 214 21.54 11.77 -1.12
C VAL A 214 21.61 11.39 -2.59
N ARG A 215 20.78 12.01 -3.44
CA ARG A 215 20.82 11.81 -4.90
C ARG A 215 22.22 12.09 -5.46
N ALA A 216 22.83 13.22 -5.09
CA ALA A 216 24.18 13.55 -5.54
C ALA A 216 25.24 12.52 -5.12
N LEU A 217 25.13 11.94 -3.92
CA LEU A 217 26.06 10.93 -3.42
C LEU A 217 25.81 9.54 -4.03
N LEU A 218 24.55 9.12 -4.12
CA LEU A 218 24.14 7.83 -4.68
C LEU A 218 24.52 7.75 -6.17
N TRP A 219 24.25 8.83 -6.89
CA TRP A 219 24.48 8.91 -8.34
C TRP A 219 25.87 9.47 -8.72
N ASP A 220 26.79 9.64 -7.75
CA ASP A 220 28.16 10.10 -7.98
C ASP A 220 28.91 9.26 -9.03
N ARG A 221 29.66 9.92 -9.94
CA ARG A 221 30.36 9.26 -11.05
C ARG A 221 31.43 8.27 -10.58
N ASN A 222 32.09 8.56 -9.46
CA ASN A 222 33.23 7.80 -8.98
C ASN A 222 32.85 6.69 -7.97
N GLY A 223 31.57 6.58 -7.61
CA GLY A 223 31.08 5.61 -6.61
C GLY A 223 31.55 5.89 -5.17
N SER A 224 32.33 6.96 -4.96
CA SER A 224 32.83 7.35 -3.64
C SER A 224 31.71 7.88 -2.75
N GLY A 225 30.75 8.58 -3.36
CA GLY A 225 29.54 9.08 -2.69
C GLY A 225 28.71 7.95 -2.08
N LEU A 226 28.49 6.86 -2.84
CA LEU A 226 27.77 5.68 -2.34
C LEU A 226 28.43 5.10 -1.08
N LYS A 227 29.75 4.91 -1.08
CA LYS A 227 30.47 4.37 0.10
C LYS A 227 30.37 5.29 1.32
N ALA A 228 30.35 6.60 1.11
CA ALA A 228 30.17 7.56 2.20
C ALA A 228 28.73 7.52 2.75
N LEU A 229 27.75 7.50 1.86
CA LEU A 229 26.34 7.39 2.20
C LEU A 229 26.03 6.09 2.95
N TYR A 230 26.55 4.97 2.47
CA TYR A 230 26.37 3.64 3.05
C TYR A 230 26.86 3.55 4.50
N ARG A 231 28.02 4.13 4.78
CA ARG A 231 28.58 4.21 6.15
C ARG A 231 27.74 5.10 7.05
N ARG A 232 27.26 6.24 6.53
CA ARG A 232 26.44 7.18 7.31
C ARG A 232 25.06 6.61 7.63
N ALA A 233 24.48 5.84 6.72
CA ALA A 233 23.22 5.12 6.90
C ALA A 233 23.36 3.81 7.70
N ALA A 234 24.54 3.52 8.27
CA ALA A 234 24.84 2.32 9.06
C ALA A 234 24.47 0.98 8.36
N MET A 235 24.62 0.94 7.03
CA MET A 235 24.21 -0.23 6.24
C MET A 235 25.23 -1.38 6.34
N PRO A 236 24.80 -2.66 6.23
CA PRO A 236 25.69 -3.82 6.41
C PRO A 236 26.74 -3.95 5.30
N ALA A 237 28.03 -3.90 5.64
CA ALA A 237 29.13 -3.90 4.65
C ALA A 237 29.05 -5.06 3.64
N VAL A 238 28.53 -6.22 4.04
CA VAL A 238 28.29 -7.39 3.18
C VAL A 238 27.44 -7.09 1.93
N LEU A 239 26.47 -6.16 2.00
CA LEU A 239 25.61 -5.86 0.86
C LEU A 239 26.17 -4.77 -0.06
N LEU A 240 27.21 -4.03 0.37
CA LEU A 240 27.79 -2.92 -0.39
C LEU A 240 28.16 -3.30 -1.85
N PRO A 241 28.72 -4.49 -2.16
CA PRO A 241 29.02 -4.86 -3.54
C PRO A 241 27.78 -4.92 -4.43
N ALA A 242 26.65 -5.46 -3.92
CA ALA A 242 25.40 -5.50 -4.67
C ALA A 242 24.81 -4.11 -4.90
N PHE A 243 24.84 -3.25 -3.89
CA PHE A 243 24.45 -1.84 -4.02
C PHE A 243 25.32 -1.08 -5.04
N ALA A 244 26.63 -1.32 -5.03
CA ALA A 244 27.54 -0.69 -6.00
C ALA A 244 27.28 -1.18 -7.42
N ALA A 245 27.07 -2.49 -7.60
CA ALA A 245 26.78 -3.10 -8.90
C ALA A 245 25.46 -2.59 -9.48
N VAL A 246 24.37 -2.57 -8.69
CA VAL A 246 23.05 -2.12 -9.18
C VAL A 246 23.08 -0.64 -9.56
N VAL A 247 23.71 0.21 -8.75
CA VAL A 247 23.83 1.65 -9.05
C VAL A 247 24.68 1.88 -10.31
N ALA A 248 25.75 1.10 -10.50
CA ALA A 248 26.57 1.20 -11.71
C ALA A 248 25.80 0.75 -12.97
N ALA A 249 24.97 -0.29 -12.86
CA ALA A 249 24.14 -0.78 -13.95
C ALA A 249 23.01 0.22 -14.30
N LEU A 250 22.30 0.76 -13.31
CA LEU A 250 21.29 1.81 -13.52
C LEU A 250 21.85 3.06 -14.21
N LYS A 251 23.08 3.48 -13.87
CA LYS A 251 23.78 4.59 -14.53
C LYS A 251 24.05 4.34 -16.01
N ARG A 252 24.27 3.08 -16.42
CA ARG A 252 24.54 2.70 -17.82
C ARG A 252 23.26 2.57 -18.63
N GLY A 253 22.20 2.00 -18.05
CA GLY A 253 20.93 1.76 -18.74
C GLY A 253 20.12 3.03 -19.00
N GLY A 254 20.37 4.11 -18.26
CA GLY A 254 19.50 5.28 -18.24
C GLY A 254 18.18 4.97 -17.54
N TYR A 255 17.58 5.97 -16.91
CA TYR A 255 16.29 5.84 -16.18
C TYR A 255 15.07 5.50 -17.06
N ALA A 256 15.28 5.17 -18.34
CA ALA A 256 14.23 5.16 -19.36
C ALA A 256 13.74 3.76 -19.78
N ALA A 257 14.15 2.69 -19.10
CA ALA A 257 13.71 1.31 -19.40
C ALA A 257 12.90 0.66 -18.26
N ALA A 258 12.26 1.46 -17.40
CA ALA A 258 11.38 1.00 -16.34
C ALA A 258 9.97 1.54 -16.60
N SER A 259 9.29 1.00 -17.60
CA SER A 259 7.86 1.21 -17.73
C SER A 259 7.25 -0.06 -18.31
N GLY A 260 6.52 -0.78 -17.45
CA GLY A 260 5.70 -1.93 -17.84
C GLY A 260 5.85 -3.16 -16.95
N ALA A 261 7.01 -3.39 -16.32
CA ALA A 261 7.22 -4.59 -15.50
C ALA A 261 7.08 -4.27 -14.00
N SER A 262 5.99 -4.71 -13.38
CA SER A 262 5.87 -4.74 -11.92
C SER A 262 6.87 -5.75 -11.36
N GLY A 263 7.83 -5.31 -10.53
CA GLY A 263 8.76 -6.19 -9.84
C GLY A 263 10.24 -5.92 -10.10
N ILE A 264 11.08 -6.93 -9.92
CA ILE A 264 12.55 -6.82 -10.04
C ILE A 264 12.97 -6.95 -11.50
N ASN A 265 13.82 -6.05 -11.98
CA ASN A 265 14.38 -6.12 -13.33
C ASN A 265 15.42 -7.25 -13.42
N ARG A 266 15.10 -8.30 -14.18
CA ARG A 266 15.96 -9.49 -14.31
C ARG A 266 17.29 -9.23 -15.01
N ALA A 267 17.32 -8.33 -15.99
CA ALA A 267 18.55 -7.96 -16.68
C ALA A 267 19.51 -7.25 -15.71
N LEU A 268 18.96 -6.32 -14.92
CA LEU A 268 19.71 -5.62 -13.89
C LEU A 268 20.22 -6.58 -12.81
N LEU A 269 19.38 -7.51 -12.35
CA LEU A 269 19.77 -8.49 -11.35
C LEU A 269 20.84 -9.47 -11.87
N ALA A 270 20.75 -9.89 -13.14
CA ALA A 270 21.76 -10.75 -13.75
C ALA A 270 23.15 -10.08 -13.77
N GLU A 271 23.22 -8.78 -14.10
CA GLU A 271 24.47 -8.02 -14.02
C GLU A 271 25.02 -7.96 -12.58
N VAL A 272 24.15 -7.75 -11.60
CA VAL A 272 24.52 -7.71 -10.18
C VAL A 272 25.03 -9.06 -9.69
N LEU A 273 24.38 -10.15 -10.09
CA LEU A 273 24.84 -11.52 -9.80
C LEU A 273 26.24 -11.77 -10.36
N ILE A 274 26.48 -11.42 -11.63
CA ILE A 274 27.80 -11.57 -12.28
C ILE A 274 28.86 -10.73 -11.54
N ALA A 275 28.53 -9.49 -11.16
CA ALA A 275 29.46 -8.63 -10.44
C ALA A 275 29.81 -9.14 -9.03
N CYS A 276 28.92 -9.91 -8.40
CA CYS A 276 29.11 -10.46 -7.05
C CYS A 276 29.70 -11.88 -7.03
N ASP A 277 29.64 -12.63 -8.14
CA ASP A 277 30.05 -14.04 -8.21
C ASP A 277 31.55 -14.26 -7.94
N GLY A 278 32.38 -13.27 -8.26
CA GLY A 278 33.84 -13.31 -8.04
C GLY A 278 34.31 -12.88 -6.64
N LEU A 279 33.41 -12.62 -5.70
CA LEU A 279 33.77 -12.18 -4.35
C LEU A 279 34.07 -13.38 -3.44
N GLU A 280 35.12 -13.30 -2.63
CA GLU A 280 35.50 -14.34 -1.67
C GLU A 280 35.02 -14.01 -0.25
N GLY A 281 34.57 -15.00 0.52
CA GLY A 281 34.22 -14.84 1.94
C GLY A 281 32.93 -15.55 2.39
N ALA A 282 32.81 -15.83 3.69
CA ALA A 282 31.62 -16.46 4.27
C ALA A 282 30.37 -15.56 4.17
N GLU A 283 30.53 -14.25 4.35
CA GLU A 283 29.45 -13.28 4.23
C GLU A 283 28.95 -13.14 2.78
N THR A 284 29.81 -13.40 1.79
CA THR A 284 29.46 -13.44 0.37
C THR A 284 28.43 -14.53 0.06
N HIS A 285 28.46 -15.65 0.79
CA HIS A 285 27.48 -16.73 0.61
C HIS A 285 26.07 -16.27 0.97
N ALA A 286 25.92 -15.47 2.04
CA ALA A 286 24.63 -14.91 2.44
C ALA A 286 24.13 -13.89 1.42
N LEU A 287 25.03 -13.04 0.88
CA LEU A 287 24.69 -12.13 -0.21
C LEU A 287 24.23 -12.88 -1.46
N MET A 288 24.99 -13.89 -1.91
CA MET A 288 24.64 -14.67 -3.10
C MET A 288 23.34 -15.46 -2.90
N ALA A 289 23.08 -15.98 -1.70
CA ALA A 289 21.81 -16.61 -1.38
C ALA A 289 20.64 -15.61 -1.47
N LEU A 290 20.82 -14.38 -0.99
CA LEU A 290 19.83 -13.31 -1.13
C LEU A 290 19.57 -12.97 -2.61
N LEU A 291 20.62 -12.72 -3.39
CA LEU A 291 20.49 -12.36 -4.81
C LEU A 291 19.84 -13.47 -5.63
N ARG A 292 20.24 -14.74 -5.44
CA ARG A 292 19.60 -15.89 -6.10
C ARG A 292 18.15 -16.07 -5.67
N ARG A 293 17.80 -15.73 -4.44
CA ARG A 293 16.41 -15.73 -3.99
C ARG A 293 15.59 -14.68 -4.72
N LEU A 294 16.11 -13.46 -4.85
CA LEU A 294 15.48 -12.39 -5.61
C LEU A 294 15.35 -12.75 -7.10
N ASP A 295 16.31 -13.49 -7.67
CA ASP A 295 16.26 -13.96 -9.06
C ASP A 295 15.18 -15.03 -9.24
N ALA A 296 15.10 -15.99 -8.32
CA ALA A 296 14.02 -16.97 -8.32
C ALA A 296 12.64 -16.32 -8.07
N GLU A 297 12.55 -15.24 -7.31
CA GLU A 297 11.33 -14.44 -7.15
C GLU A 297 10.96 -13.76 -8.48
N ALA A 298 11.90 -13.04 -9.09
CA ALA A 298 11.69 -12.32 -10.35
C ALA A 298 11.30 -13.27 -11.50
N ALA A 299 11.95 -14.43 -11.60
CA ALA A 299 11.63 -15.44 -12.61
C ALA A 299 10.23 -16.04 -12.42
N ARG A 300 9.75 -16.19 -11.17
CA ARG A 300 8.38 -16.65 -10.91
C ARG A 300 7.35 -15.61 -11.31
N GLU A 301 7.65 -14.34 -11.09
CA GLU A 301 6.72 -13.25 -11.43
C GLU A 301 6.58 -13.08 -12.94
N GLU A 302 7.69 -13.12 -13.68
CA GLU A 302 7.67 -13.11 -15.14
C GLU A 302 6.92 -14.32 -15.70
N ALA A 303 7.14 -15.51 -15.13
CA ALA A 303 6.42 -16.72 -15.54
C ALA A 303 4.91 -16.62 -15.28
N ARG A 304 4.48 -15.95 -14.20
CA ARG A 304 3.05 -15.69 -13.94
C ARG A 304 2.48 -14.71 -14.95
N GLY A 305 3.16 -13.58 -15.19
CA GLY A 305 2.70 -12.60 -16.18
C GLY A 305 2.57 -13.20 -17.59
N LEU A 306 3.51 -14.07 -17.98
CA LEU A 306 3.42 -14.82 -19.24
C LEU A 306 2.24 -15.82 -19.24
N ALA A 307 2.02 -16.53 -18.13
CA ALA A 307 0.90 -17.47 -18.03
C ALA A 307 -0.45 -16.76 -18.10
N ASP A 308 -0.59 -15.61 -17.44
CA ASP A 308 -1.80 -14.79 -17.46
C ASP A 308 -2.06 -14.25 -18.88
N SER A 309 -1.03 -13.71 -19.55
CA SER A 309 -1.14 -13.27 -20.95
C SER A 309 -1.54 -14.41 -21.90
N LEU A 310 -0.99 -15.61 -21.73
CA LEU A 310 -1.38 -16.78 -22.53
C LEU A 310 -2.81 -17.24 -22.23
N ALA A 311 -3.28 -17.09 -20.98
CA ALA A 311 -4.65 -17.39 -20.61
C ALA A 311 -5.63 -16.39 -21.21
N ASP A 312 -5.29 -15.11 -21.22
CA ASP A 312 -6.07 -14.05 -21.88
C ASP A 312 -6.15 -14.27 -23.39
N ASP A 313 -5.02 -14.57 -24.05
CA ASP A 313 -4.98 -14.91 -25.47
C ASP A 313 -5.84 -16.14 -25.81
N ALA A 314 -5.80 -17.18 -24.96
CA ALA A 314 -6.62 -18.36 -25.11
C ALA A 314 -8.12 -18.07 -24.90
N ALA A 315 -8.47 -17.24 -23.92
CA ALA A 315 -9.83 -16.81 -23.67
C ALA A 315 -10.38 -15.98 -24.84
N LEU A 316 -9.56 -15.06 -25.38
CA LEU A 316 -9.89 -14.29 -26.57
C LEU A 316 -10.08 -15.20 -27.79
N ALA A 317 -9.18 -16.16 -28.02
CA ALA A 317 -9.31 -17.11 -29.11
C ALA A 317 -10.62 -17.92 -29.03
N LEU A 318 -11.00 -18.38 -27.83
CA LEU A 318 -12.28 -19.08 -27.62
C LEU A 318 -13.49 -18.19 -27.86
N LEU A 319 -13.45 -16.91 -27.47
CA LEU A 319 -14.52 -15.95 -27.76
C LEU A 319 -14.67 -15.70 -29.26
N VAL A 320 -13.56 -15.55 -29.98
CA VAL A 320 -13.54 -15.37 -31.44
C VAL A 320 -14.02 -16.62 -32.18
N GLU A 321 -13.67 -17.83 -31.70
CA GLU A 321 -14.18 -19.09 -32.25
C GLU A 321 -15.69 -19.27 -31.98
N ALA A 322 -16.19 -18.82 -30.82
CA ALA A 322 -17.60 -18.92 -30.44
C ALA A 322 -18.49 -17.89 -31.16
N ASP A 323 -17.98 -16.68 -31.38
CA ASP A 323 -18.64 -15.63 -32.15
C ASP A 323 -17.64 -14.86 -33.04
N PRO A 324 -17.56 -15.19 -34.34
CA PRO A 324 -16.68 -14.50 -35.28
C PRO A 324 -17.02 -13.01 -35.46
N GLN A 325 -18.22 -12.55 -35.08
CA GLN A 325 -18.60 -11.14 -35.14
C GLN A 325 -18.00 -10.31 -33.99
N PHE A 326 -17.48 -10.96 -32.94
CA PHE A 326 -16.86 -10.33 -31.77
C PHE A 326 -15.66 -9.43 -32.13
N LEU A 327 -14.85 -9.82 -33.13
CA LEU A 327 -13.73 -9.01 -33.61
C LEU A 327 -14.18 -7.71 -34.28
N VAL A 328 -15.33 -7.71 -34.95
CA VAL A 328 -15.89 -6.53 -35.62
C VAL A 328 -16.43 -5.53 -34.60
N GLU A 329 -17.01 -6.02 -33.49
CA GLU A 329 -17.49 -5.17 -32.40
C GLU A 329 -16.35 -4.54 -31.59
N LEU A 330 -15.25 -5.28 -31.36
CA LEU A 330 -14.03 -4.76 -30.72
C LEU A 330 -13.36 -3.65 -31.55
N GLU A 331 -13.18 -3.84 -32.87
CA GLU A 331 -12.61 -2.81 -33.76
C GLU A 331 -13.48 -1.53 -33.81
N LEU A 332 -14.80 -1.65 -33.69
CA LEU A 332 -15.73 -0.52 -33.66
C LEU A 332 -15.78 0.19 -32.29
N GLY A 333 -15.48 -0.52 -31.20
CA GLY A 333 -15.36 0.03 -29.85
C GLY A 333 -14.11 0.90 -29.69
N ASP A 334 -12.95 0.38 -30.09
CA ASP A 334 -11.67 1.11 -30.04
C ASP A 334 -11.69 2.39 -30.91
N LEU A 335 -12.34 2.35 -32.07
CA LEU A 335 -12.50 3.52 -32.93
C LEU A 335 -13.43 4.60 -32.34
N ARG A 336 -14.33 4.25 -31.41
CA ARG A 336 -15.21 5.21 -30.72
C ARG A 336 -14.56 5.83 -29.48
N GLU A 337 -13.61 5.15 -28.85
CA GLU A 337 -12.84 5.72 -27.73
C GLU A 337 -11.73 6.68 -28.19
N VAL A 338 -11.31 6.57 -29.46
CA VAL A 338 -10.28 7.44 -30.07
C VAL A 338 -10.87 8.68 -30.77
N ALA A 339 -12.21 8.77 -30.93
CA ALA A 339 -12.91 9.86 -31.63
C ALA A 339 -13.59 10.86 -30.66
#